data_AF-A0AAU4HDW9-F1
#
_entry.id   AF-A0AAU4HDW9-F1
#
_cell.length_a   1.000
_cell.length_b   1.000
_cell.length_c   1.000
_cell.angle_alpha   90.00
_cell.angle_beta   90.00
_cell.angle_gamma   90.00
#
_symmetry.space_group_name_H-M   'P 1'
#
loop_
_entity.id
_entity.type
_entity.pdbx_description
1 polymer ?
#
loop_
_entity_poly.entity_id
_entity_poly.type
_entity_poly.pdbx_seq_one_letter_code
_entity_poly.pdbx_strand_id
1 'polypeptide(L)'
;MDLRPELLPPSVPLARVEQLGREIDRVETLLCGADRVAAEEAVAAFAEATGHDCPAASFLGCAGSRTREEFALEAARPAYPRVPDVTRDELVEVVRRILAADTDAEYHLRLFTANVTRPAASDLIFHPPSDLANASAEQIVDAAPAHRPIALRGNEDLRNCLAARPGWR
;
A
#
# COMPACT_ATOMS: atom_id res chain seq x y z
N MET A 1 -12.71 8.36 16.21
CA MET A 1 -13.06 6.95 16.52
C MET A 1 -11.77 6.24 16.84
N ASP A 2 -11.76 5.17 17.63
CA ASP A 2 -10.52 4.42 17.85
C ASP A 2 -10.38 3.29 16.83
N LEU A 3 -9.22 3.22 16.17
CA LEU A 3 -8.89 2.14 15.23
C LEU A 3 -8.62 0.84 16.01
N ARG A 4 -9.14 -0.27 15.48
CA ARG A 4 -8.81 -1.60 15.99
C ARG A 4 -7.31 -1.92 15.80
N PRO A 5 -6.71 -2.79 16.63
CA PRO A 5 -5.28 -3.08 16.59
C PRO A 5 -4.76 -3.55 15.21
N GLU A 6 -5.60 -4.20 14.41
CA GLU A 6 -5.26 -4.70 13.09
C GLU A 6 -5.04 -3.57 12.06
N LEU A 7 -5.59 -2.38 12.31
CA LEU A 7 -5.42 -1.18 11.48
C LEU A 7 -4.28 -0.28 11.98
N LEU A 8 -3.64 -0.64 13.10
CA LEU A 8 -2.48 0.07 13.62
C LEU A 8 -1.19 -0.47 12.99
N PRO A 9 -0.15 0.36 12.86
CA PRO A 9 1.14 -0.10 12.36
C PRO A 9 1.71 -1.20 13.27
N PRO A 10 2.21 -2.31 12.71
CA PRO A 10 2.85 -3.34 13.50
C PRO A 10 4.14 -2.80 14.13
N SER A 11 4.45 -3.27 15.34
CA SER A 11 5.72 -2.97 15.98
C SER A 11 6.85 -3.69 15.22
N VAL A 12 7.86 -2.91 14.81
CA VAL A 12 9.02 -3.42 14.09
C VAL A 12 10.23 -3.44 15.03
N PRO A 13 10.95 -4.57 15.15
CA PRO A 13 12.18 -4.62 15.92
C PRO A 13 13.25 -3.68 15.34
N LEU A 14 13.93 -2.92 16.19
CA LEU A 14 14.99 -1.98 15.77
C LEU A 14 16.08 -2.67 14.94
N ALA A 15 16.47 -3.89 15.30
CA ALA A 15 17.45 -4.68 14.55
C ALA A 15 17.03 -4.91 13.08
N ARG A 16 15.73 -5.02 12.79
CA ARG A 16 15.20 -5.16 11.42
C ARG A 16 15.31 -3.84 10.66
N VAL A 17 14.99 -2.72 11.32
CA VAL A 17 15.14 -1.38 10.72
C VAL A 17 16.62 -1.12 10.38
N GLU A 18 17.54 -1.41 11.29
CA GLU A 18 18.97 -1.26 11.03
C GLU A 18 19.47 -2.15 9.90
N GLN A 19 19.00 -3.40 9.83
CA GLN A 19 19.36 -4.33 8.75
C GLN A 19 18.96 -3.74 7.40
N LEU A 20 17.71 -3.28 7.28
CA LEU A 20 17.20 -2.69 6.04
C LEU A 20 17.89 -1.36 5.72
N GLY A 21 18.22 -0.55 6.72
CA GLY A 21 19.02 0.67 6.53
C GLY A 21 20.37 0.39 5.87
N ARG A 22 21.10 -0.64 6.34
CA ARG A 22 22.37 -1.07 5.72
C ARG A 22 22.18 -1.60 4.29
N GLU A 23 21.05 -2.23 4.02
CA GLU A 23 20.73 -2.75 2.69
C GLU A 23 20.42 -1.61 1.71
N ILE A 24 19.66 -0.60 2.15
CA ILE A 24 19.42 0.64 1.39
C ILE A 24 20.74 1.32 1.03
N ASP A 25 21.67 1.45 1.98
CA ASP A 25 23.01 2.01 1.74
C ASP A 25 23.78 1.26 0.66
N ARG A 26 23.72 -0.07 0.72
CA ARG A 26 24.38 -0.93 -0.26
C ARG A 26 23.79 -0.73 -1.66
N VAL A 27 22.47 -0.69 -1.77
CA VAL A 27 21.77 -0.49 -3.05
C VAL A 27 22.08 0.90 -3.62
N GLU A 28 22.04 1.95 -2.79
CA GLU A 28 22.39 3.31 -3.20
C GLU A 28 23.84 3.39 -3.72
N THR A 29 24.79 2.76 -3.02
CA THR A 29 26.20 2.69 -3.44
C THR A 29 26.36 2.01 -4.79
N LEU A 30 25.64 0.91 -5.03
CA LEU A 30 25.68 0.19 -6.31
C LEU A 30 25.08 1.04 -7.45
N LEU A 31 23.98 1.74 -7.19
CA LEU A 31 23.32 2.61 -8.16
C LEU A 31 24.17 3.83 -8.53
N CYS A 32 25.00 4.33 -7.60
CA CYS A 32 25.98 5.39 -7.88
C CYS A 32 27.22 4.88 -8.64
N GLY A 33 27.42 3.56 -8.68
CA GLY A 33 28.53 2.91 -9.35
C GLY A 33 28.32 2.74 -10.86
N ALA A 34 29.30 2.11 -11.51
CA ALA A 34 29.21 1.77 -12.93
C ALA A 34 28.56 0.41 -13.20
N ASP A 35 28.38 -0.42 -12.16
CA ASP A 35 27.83 -1.77 -12.31
C ASP A 35 26.29 -1.76 -12.23
N ARG A 36 25.70 -1.47 -13.39
CA ARG A 36 24.24 -1.39 -13.54
C ARG A 36 23.55 -2.74 -13.30
N VAL A 37 24.21 -3.85 -13.62
CA VAL A 37 23.62 -5.19 -13.45
C VAL A 37 23.52 -5.51 -11.97
N ALA A 38 24.61 -5.33 -11.22
CA ALA A 38 24.59 -5.55 -9.77
C ALA A 38 23.60 -4.62 -9.06
N ALA A 39 23.43 -3.39 -9.55
CA ALA A 39 22.46 -2.45 -9.00
C ALA A 39 21.01 -2.87 -9.26
N GLU A 40 20.68 -3.30 -10.48
CA GLU A 40 19.35 -3.81 -10.84
C GLU A 40 19.00 -5.08 -10.04
N GLU A 41 19.95 -6.00 -9.89
CA GLU A 41 19.77 -7.21 -9.06
C GLU A 41 19.54 -6.88 -7.58
N ALA A 42 20.29 -5.93 -7.03
CA ALA A 42 20.15 -5.53 -5.63
C ALA A 42 18.80 -4.85 -5.35
N VAL A 43 18.31 -4.01 -6.28
CA VAL A 43 16.97 -3.40 -6.19
C VAL A 43 15.89 -4.48 -6.23
N ALA A 44 15.98 -5.44 -7.17
CA ALA A 44 15.02 -6.53 -7.28
C ALA A 44 14.99 -7.41 -6.03
N ALA A 45 16.17 -7.75 -5.47
CA ALA A 45 16.28 -8.53 -4.25
C ALA A 45 15.67 -7.79 -3.04
N PHE A 46 15.88 -6.47 -2.92
CA PHE A 46 15.27 -5.68 -1.86
C PHE A 46 13.75 -5.62 -1.98
N ALA A 47 13.24 -5.40 -3.20
CA ALA A 47 11.81 -5.38 -3.49
C ALA A 47 11.16 -6.73 -3.14
N GLU A 48 11.79 -7.85 -3.51
CA GLU A 48 11.33 -9.19 -3.17
C GLU A 48 11.35 -9.44 -1.65
N ALA A 49 12.45 -9.09 -0.98
CA ALA A 49 12.63 -9.33 0.45
C ALA A 49 11.67 -8.53 1.34
N THR A 50 11.20 -7.38 0.85
CA THR A 50 10.30 -6.49 1.58
C THR A 50 8.84 -6.61 1.09
N GLY A 51 8.63 -7.09 -0.13
CA GLY A 51 7.33 -7.12 -0.81
C GLY A 51 6.88 -5.75 -1.32
N HIS A 52 7.78 -4.76 -1.35
CA HIS A 52 7.49 -3.39 -1.81
C HIS A 52 7.91 -3.22 -3.27
N ASP A 53 7.18 -2.39 -4.00
CA ASP A 53 7.61 -1.91 -5.31
C ASP A 53 8.55 -0.71 -5.11
N CYS A 54 9.85 -0.99 -4.99
CA CYS A 54 10.88 0.02 -4.77
C CYS A 54 11.71 0.21 -6.05
N PRO A 55 11.33 1.15 -6.95
CA PRO A 55 12.16 1.46 -8.10
C PRO A 55 13.52 2.03 -7.68
N ALA A 56 14.53 1.92 -8.53
CA ALA A 56 15.87 2.47 -8.28
C ALA A 56 15.87 3.95 -7.85
N ALA A 57 14.91 4.74 -8.36
CA ALA A 57 14.71 6.13 -7.98
C ALA A 57 14.39 6.33 -6.49
N SER A 58 13.82 5.34 -5.80
CA SER A 58 13.55 5.39 -4.36
C SER A 58 14.82 5.33 -3.51
N PHE A 59 15.93 4.85 -4.05
CA PHE A 59 17.22 4.72 -3.37
C PHE A 59 18.17 5.87 -3.71
N LEU A 60 18.07 6.42 -4.92
CA LEU A 60 18.96 7.49 -5.43
C LEU A 60 18.55 8.85 -4.85
N GLY A 61 18.87 9.02 -3.57
CA GLY A 61 18.40 10.09 -2.70
C GLY A 61 17.09 9.70 -2.04
N CYS A 62 17.11 9.43 -0.73
CA CYS A 62 15.88 9.56 0.06
C CYS A 62 15.35 10.97 -0.24
N ALA A 63 14.27 11.08 -1.00
CA ALA A 63 14.03 12.19 -1.95
C ALA A 63 13.78 13.57 -1.30
N GLY A 64 14.77 14.15 -0.61
CA GLY A 64 14.70 15.41 0.14
C GLY A 64 13.69 15.45 1.31
N SER A 65 12.71 14.55 1.35
CA SER A 65 11.55 14.56 2.25
C SER A 65 11.54 13.44 3.28
N ARG A 66 12.39 12.42 3.13
CA ARG A 66 12.44 11.25 3.99
C ARG A 66 13.87 10.91 4.37
N THR A 67 14.09 10.44 5.59
CA THR A 67 15.36 9.88 6.09
C THR A 67 15.50 8.41 5.72
N ARG A 68 16.71 7.88 5.84
CA ARG A 68 16.99 6.46 5.61
C ARG A 68 16.26 5.57 6.62
N GLU A 69 16.23 6.01 7.88
CA GLU A 69 15.58 5.31 8.98
C GLU A 69 14.06 5.21 8.75
N GLU A 70 13.43 6.28 8.27
CA GLU A 70 12.02 6.28 7.87
C GLU A 70 11.77 5.32 6.70
N PHE A 71 12.64 5.32 5.67
CA PHE A 71 12.50 4.37 4.57
C PHE A 71 12.67 2.92 5.04
N ALA A 72 13.64 2.65 5.89
CA ALA A 72 13.86 1.32 6.47
C ALA A 72 12.68 0.87 7.34
N LEU A 73 12.11 1.76 8.15
CA LEU A 73 10.92 1.48 8.97
C LEU A 73 9.71 1.13 8.09
N GLU A 74 9.53 1.86 7.00
CA GLU A 74 8.46 1.57 6.04
C GLU A 74 8.65 0.26 5.30
N ALA A 75 9.86 -0.01 4.81
CA ALA A 75 10.22 -1.25 4.15
C ALA A 75 10.06 -2.47 5.09
N ALA A 76 10.22 -2.26 6.40
CA ALA A 76 10.01 -3.30 7.40
C ALA A 76 8.53 -3.61 7.67
N ARG A 77 7.62 -2.70 7.32
CA ARG A 77 6.17 -2.87 7.47
C ARG A 77 5.58 -3.52 6.21
N PRO A 78 4.39 -4.15 6.32
CA PRO A 78 3.71 -4.71 5.15
C PRO A 78 3.49 -3.65 4.06
N ALA A 79 3.88 -3.96 2.83
CA ALA A 79 3.68 -3.07 1.68
C ALA A 79 2.19 -2.83 1.38
N TYR A 80 1.37 -3.87 1.53
CA TYR A 80 -0.06 -3.88 1.23
C TYR A 80 -0.86 -4.47 2.40
N PRO A 81 -1.06 -3.72 3.51
CA PRO A 81 -1.83 -4.20 4.64
C PRO A 81 -3.31 -4.26 4.26
N ARG A 82 -3.79 -5.41 3.79
CA ARG A 82 -5.21 -5.66 3.52
C ARG A 82 -5.87 -6.21 4.77
N VAL A 83 -6.89 -5.51 5.26
CA VAL A 83 -7.69 -5.93 6.40
C VAL A 83 -9.11 -6.15 5.91
N PRO A 84 -9.72 -7.33 6.17
CA PRO A 84 -11.10 -7.57 5.75
C PRO A 84 -12.08 -6.69 6.54
N ASP A 85 -13.22 -6.42 5.89
CA ASP A 85 -14.38 -5.77 6.49
C ASP A 85 -14.09 -4.41 7.15
N VAL A 86 -13.16 -3.63 6.57
CA VAL A 86 -12.93 -2.25 7.04
C VAL A 86 -14.19 -1.42 6.86
N THR A 87 -14.66 -0.86 7.96
CA THR A 87 -15.84 0.00 7.98
C THR A 87 -15.52 1.37 7.40
N ARG A 88 -16.58 2.10 7.01
CA ARG A 88 -16.44 3.48 6.55
C ARG A 88 -15.79 4.36 7.63
N ASP A 89 -16.23 4.24 8.88
CA ASP A 89 -15.77 5.10 9.98
C ASP A 89 -14.30 4.82 10.32
N GLU A 90 -13.85 3.57 10.22
CA GLU A 90 -12.42 3.22 10.33
C GLU A 90 -11.60 3.85 9.19
N LEU A 91 -12.05 3.79 7.94
CA LEU A 91 -11.36 4.47 6.83
C LEU A 91 -11.31 5.98 7.01
N VAL A 92 -12.37 6.59 7.55
CA VAL A 92 -12.41 8.03 7.84
C VAL A 92 -11.35 8.39 8.88
N GLU A 93 -11.23 7.59 9.94
CA GLU A 93 -10.20 7.79 10.96
C GLU A 93 -8.78 7.59 10.38
N VAL A 94 -8.57 6.60 9.52
CA VAL A 94 -7.31 6.42 8.78
C VAL A 94 -6.96 7.67 7.97
N VAL A 95 -7.90 8.19 7.17
CA VAL A 95 -7.69 9.41 6.36
C VAL A 95 -7.44 10.62 7.26
N ARG A 96 -8.13 10.74 8.39
CA ARG A 96 -7.90 11.82 9.36
C ARG A 96 -6.46 11.84 9.88
N ARG A 97 -5.88 10.67 10.19
CA ARG A 97 -4.48 10.54 10.63
C ARG A 97 -3.47 10.86 9.53
N ILE A 98 -3.79 10.53 8.28
CA ILE A 98 -2.99 10.94 7.12
C ILE A 98 -2.97 12.46 6.99
N LEU A 99 -4.15 13.10 7.01
CA LEU A 99 -4.28 14.56 6.88
C LEU A 99 -3.65 15.33 8.05
N ALA A 100 -3.61 14.74 9.24
CA ALA A 100 -2.94 15.30 10.40
C ALA A 100 -1.40 15.18 10.35
N ALA A 101 -0.85 14.50 9.34
CA ALA A 101 0.58 14.19 9.22
C ALA A 101 1.15 13.53 10.48
N ASP A 102 0.43 12.54 11.02
CA ASP A 102 0.89 11.75 12.16
C ASP A 102 2.19 10.98 11.84
N THR A 103 2.91 10.56 12.87
CA THR A 103 4.20 9.83 12.79
C THR A 103 4.12 8.59 11.89
N ASP A 104 2.94 7.98 11.79
CA ASP A 104 2.69 6.79 10.98
C ASP A 104 1.81 7.07 9.74
N ALA A 105 1.74 8.33 9.27
CA ALA A 105 0.90 8.71 8.13
C ALA A 105 1.16 7.86 6.87
N GLU A 106 2.42 7.49 6.62
CA GLU A 106 2.82 6.63 5.50
C GLU A 106 2.23 5.21 5.58
N TYR A 107 2.17 4.64 6.79
CA TYR A 107 1.51 3.35 6.99
C TYR A 107 0.00 3.46 6.74
N HIS A 108 -0.63 4.51 7.29
CA HIS A 108 -2.06 4.75 7.10
C HIS A 108 -2.41 5.01 5.63
N LEU A 109 -1.52 5.65 4.86
CA LEU A 109 -1.68 5.84 3.41
C LEU A 109 -1.68 4.51 2.65
N ARG A 110 -0.74 3.61 2.97
CA ARG A 110 -0.67 2.27 2.37
C ARG A 110 -1.89 1.43 2.74
N LEU A 111 -2.32 1.51 4.00
CA LEU A 111 -3.55 0.88 4.48
C LEU A 111 -4.78 1.39 3.73
N PHE A 112 -4.94 2.71 3.57
CA PHE A 112 -6.03 3.27 2.79
C PHE A 112 -5.99 2.76 1.34
N THR A 113 -4.84 2.85 0.68
CA THR A 113 -4.67 2.44 -0.72
C THR A 113 -4.92 0.95 -0.94
N ALA A 114 -4.51 0.09 0.01
CA ALA A 114 -4.70 -1.35 -0.09
C ALA A 114 -6.16 -1.82 0.15
N ASN A 115 -6.96 -1.03 0.87
CA ASN A 115 -8.31 -1.39 1.30
C ASN A 115 -9.44 -0.66 0.56
N VAL A 116 -9.13 0.16 -0.45
CA VAL A 116 -10.14 0.81 -1.31
C VAL A 116 -10.13 0.22 -2.72
N THR A 117 -11.28 0.29 -3.40
CA THR A 117 -11.40 -0.26 -4.76
C THR A 117 -10.78 0.65 -5.82
N ARG A 118 -10.61 1.94 -5.48
CA ARG A 118 -10.22 2.98 -6.42
C ARG A 118 -8.72 2.89 -6.75
N PRO A 119 -8.33 2.78 -8.04
CA PRO A 119 -6.95 2.96 -8.45
C PRO A 119 -6.45 4.36 -8.07
N ALA A 120 -5.18 4.47 -7.69
CA ALA A 120 -4.54 5.74 -7.31
C ALA A 120 -5.31 6.52 -6.21
N ALA A 121 -5.81 5.82 -5.19
CA ALA A 121 -6.59 6.43 -4.12
C ALA A 121 -5.83 7.52 -3.33
N SER A 122 -4.50 7.44 -3.28
CA SER A 122 -3.62 8.49 -2.74
C SER A 122 -3.84 9.85 -3.40
N ASP A 123 -4.24 9.88 -4.68
CA ASP A 123 -4.45 11.12 -5.42
C ASP A 123 -5.61 11.93 -4.83
N LEU A 124 -6.59 11.29 -4.18
CA LEU A 124 -7.66 12.02 -3.49
C LEU A 124 -7.15 12.86 -2.31
N ILE A 125 -5.97 12.54 -1.80
CA ILE A 125 -5.35 13.22 -0.65
C ILE A 125 -4.33 14.25 -1.13
N PHE A 126 -3.43 13.86 -2.04
CA PHE A 126 -2.31 14.71 -2.47
C PHE A 126 -2.59 15.54 -3.73
N HIS A 127 -3.48 15.05 -4.59
CA HIS A 127 -3.84 15.68 -5.85
C HIS A 127 -5.36 15.70 -6.06
N PRO A 128 -6.14 16.21 -5.07
CA PRO A 128 -7.58 16.13 -5.12
C PRO A 128 -8.12 16.84 -6.36
N PRO A 129 -9.14 16.29 -7.03
CA PRO A 129 -9.86 17.02 -8.06
C PRO A 129 -10.50 18.28 -7.44
N SER A 130 -10.83 19.27 -8.27
CA SER A 130 -11.24 20.60 -7.80
C SER A 130 -12.46 20.61 -6.86
N ASP A 131 -13.34 19.62 -6.99
CA ASP A 131 -14.50 19.38 -6.14
C ASP A 131 -14.15 18.81 -4.75
N LEU A 132 -12.94 18.27 -4.58
CA LEU A 132 -12.42 17.70 -3.34
C LEU A 132 -11.20 18.43 -2.76
N ALA A 133 -10.85 19.61 -3.29
CA ALA A 133 -9.63 20.34 -2.92
C ALA A 133 -9.51 20.68 -1.42
N ASN A 134 -10.63 20.76 -0.70
CA ASN A 134 -10.70 20.92 0.76
C ASN A 134 -11.63 19.88 1.39
N ALA A 135 -11.68 18.70 0.79
CA ALA A 135 -12.56 17.63 1.24
C ALA A 135 -12.22 17.19 2.67
N SER A 136 -13.25 16.96 3.47
CA SER A 136 -13.09 16.31 4.76
C SER A 136 -12.73 14.82 4.56
N ALA A 137 -12.25 14.18 5.62
CA ALA A 137 -11.93 12.75 5.60
C ALA A 137 -13.14 11.90 5.15
N GLU A 138 -14.35 12.27 5.57
CA GLU A 138 -15.61 11.65 5.16
C GLU A 138 -15.84 11.76 3.65
N GLN A 139 -15.62 12.95 3.07
CA GLN A 139 -15.80 13.18 1.63
C GLN A 139 -14.77 12.41 0.80
N ILE A 140 -13.53 12.29 1.28
CA ILE A 140 -12.49 11.48 0.63
C ILE A 140 -12.87 10.00 0.62
N VAL A 141 -13.36 9.47 1.74
CA VAL A 141 -13.80 8.07 1.85
C VAL A 141 -15.03 7.78 0.99
N ASP A 142 -15.97 8.72 0.91
CA ASP A 142 -17.14 8.57 0.03
C ASP A 142 -16.76 8.53 -1.45
N ALA A 143 -15.68 9.21 -1.83
CA ALA A 143 -15.12 9.17 -3.18
C ALA A 143 -14.29 7.90 -3.49
N ALA A 144 -13.95 7.09 -2.47
CA ALA A 144 -13.19 5.85 -2.59
C ALA A 144 -13.74 4.77 -1.64
N PRO A 145 -14.86 4.11 -2.00
CA PRO A 145 -15.45 3.11 -1.13
C PRO A 145 -14.52 1.91 -0.90
N ALA A 146 -14.63 1.36 0.32
CA ALA A 146 -13.88 0.19 0.77
C ALA A 146 -13.99 -0.96 -0.25
N HIS A 147 -12.87 -1.67 -0.43
CA HIS A 147 -12.83 -2.90 -1.20
C HIS A 147 -13.66 -3.96 -0.51
N ARG A 148 -14.70 -4.44 -1.20
CA ARG A 148 -15.47 -5.60 -0.77
C ARG A 148 -14.97 -6.81 -1.56
N PRO A 149 -14.42 -7.85 -0.88
CA PRO A 149 -14.08 -9.09 -1.55
C PRO A 149 -15.30 -9.62 -2.28
N ILE A 150 -15.16 -9.89 -3.58
CA ILE A 150 -16.20 -10.58 -4.33
C ILE A 150 -16.23 -12.00 -3.77
N ALA A 151 -17.32 -12.39 -3.13
CA ALA A 151 -17.59 -13.79 -2.86
C ALA A 151 -17.73 -14.48 -4.22
N LEU A 152 -16.68 -15.17 -4.66
CA LEU A 152 -16.77 -16.13 -5.74
C LEU A 152 -17.72 -17.24 -5.27
N ARG A 153 -19.03 -17.06 -5.49
CA ARG A 153 -20.00 -18.14 -5.30
C ARG A 153 -19.55 -19.29 -6.19
N GLY A 154 -19.40 -20.45 -5.57
CA GLY A 154 -18.96 -21.68 -6.23
C GLY A 154 -19.78 -21.96 -7.49
N ASN A 155 -19.09 -22.54 -8.47
CA ASN A 155 -19.58 -23.03 -9.76
C ASN A 155 -20.70 -24.09 -9.65
N GLU A 156 -21.87 -23.75 -9.10
CA GLU A 156 -23.07 -24.59 -9.20
C GLU A 156 -24.01 -24.13 -10.34
N ASP A 157 -23.95 -22.86 -10.74
CA ASP A 157 -24.79 -22.34 -11.84
C ASP A 157 -24.31 -22.79 -13.23
N LEU A 158 -23.01 -23.01 -13.45
CA LEU A 158 -22.49 -23.45 -14.76
C LEU A 158 -22.85 -24.89 -15.11
N ARG A 159 -23.16 -25.75 -14.12
CA ARG A 159 -23.65 -27.13 -14.39
C ARG A 159 -25.09 -27.14 -14.89
N ASN A 160 -25.94 -26.22 -14.42
CA ASN A 160 -27.32 -26.13 -14.86
C ASN A 160 -27.47 -25.54 -16.27
N CYS A 161 -26.56 -24.64 -16.70
CA CYS A 161 -26.60 -24.09 -18.06
C CYS A 161 -26.24 -25.11 -19.16
N LEU A 162 -25.41 -26.12 -18.87
CA LEU A 162 -25.01 -27.14 -19.85
C LEU A 162 -26.00 -28.30 -19.97
N ALA A 163 -26.89 -28.50 -19.00
CA ALA A 163 -27.91 -29.55 -19.02
C ALA A 163 -29.20 -29.14 -19.78
N ALA A 164 -29.36 -27.86 -20.13
CA ALA A 164 -30.61 -27.31 -20.71
C ALA A 164 -30.56 -27.06 -22.23
N ARG A 165 -29.77 -27.82 -23.00
CA ARG A 165 -29.87 -27.81 -24.48
C ARG A 165 -30.64 -29.03 -25.00
N PRO A 166 -31.94 -28.91 -25.33
CA PRO A 166 -32.61 -29.91 -26.14
C PRO A 166 -32.24 -29.71 -27.61
N GLY A 167 -31.76 -30.79 -28.23
CA GLY A 167 -31.96 -31.15 -29.64
C GLY A 167 -31.61 -30.13 -30.73
N TRP A 168 -30.47 -30.33 -31.38
CA TRP A 168 -30.32 -29.97 -32.79
C TRP A 168 -30.24 -31.28 -33.57
N ARG A 169 -31.33 -31.61 -34.25
CA ARG A 169 -31.38 -32.58 -35.35
C ARG A 169 -30.70 -31.97 -36.58
#